data_AF-A0A2G1DLB0-F1
#
_entry.id   AF-A0A2G1DLB0-F1
#
_cell.length_a   1.000
_cell.length_b   1.000
_cell.length_c   1.000
_cell.angle_alpha   90.00
_cell.angle_beta   90.00
_cell.angle_gamma   90.00
#
_symmetry.space_group_name_H-M   'P 1'
#
loop_
_entity.id
_entity.type
_entity.pdbx_description
1 polymer ?
#
loop_
_entity_poly.entity_id
_entity_poly.type
_entity_poly.pdbx_seq_one_letter_code
_entity_poly.pdbx_strand_id
1 'polypeptide(L)'
;MELKGITIDFDDKKTCGLLPDLCFEWDEKFEELEDNQKLIKYWENNINKVLSQTKNIITGTINSRAIICSANDEAIKIIKETFKDLELSTISYEELMQCESCLSHNYLDNDFNKEK
;
A
#
# COMPACT_ATOMS: atom_id res chain seq x y z
N MET A 1 4.71 17.66 -3.56
CA MET A 1 5.76 16.73 -4.06
C MET A 1 5.10 15.45 -4.55
N GLU A 2 5.55 14.88 -5.66
CA GLU A 2 4.97 13.66 -6.24
C GLU A 2 5.76 12.41 -5.80
N LEU A 3 5.04 11.38 -5.39
CA LEU A 3 5.57 10.06 -5.02
C LEU A 3 5.08 9.03 -6.01
N LYS A 4 5.82 7.93 -6.15
CA LYS A 4 5.37 6.77 -6.92
C LYS A 4 5.20 5.56 -6.03
N GLY A 5 4.11 4.84 -6.23
CA GLY A 5 3.76 3.75 -5.35
C GLY A 5 2.55 2.99 -5.83
N ILE A 6 1.96 2.25 -4.90
CA ILE A 6 0.82 1.37 -5.13
C ILE A 6 -0.20 1.68 -4.07
N THR A 7 -1.45 1.68 -4.50
CA THR A 7 -2.62 1.83 -3.65
C THR A 7 -3.51 0.62 -3.85
N ILE A 8 -3.97 0.01 -2.76
CA ILE A 8 -4.92 -1.09 -2.80
C ILE A 8 -6.14 -0.73 -1.97
N ASP A 9 -7.31 -0.99 -2.53
CA ASP A 9 -8.59 -0.82 -1.85
C ASP A 9 -9.14 -2.22 -1.58
N PHE A 10 -9.13 -2.63 -0.30
CA PHE A 10 -9.57 -3.97 0.08
C PHE A 10 -11.08 -4.15 0.01
N ASP A 11 -11.83 -3.06 -0.14
CA ASP A 11 -13.29 -3.04 -0.23
C ASP A 11 -13.78 -2.82 -1.68
N ASP A 12 -12.88 -2.55 -2.64
CA ASP A 12 -13.22 -2.37 -4.05
C ASP A 12 -13.11 -3.67 -4.86
N LYS A 13 -14.25 -4.12 -5.41
CA LYS A 13 -14.34 -5.25 -6.35
C LYS A 13 -13.43 -5.11 -7.57
N LYS A 14 -13.07 -3.88 -7.98
CA LYS A 14 -12.13 -3.66 -9.08
C LYS A 14 -10.71 -4.10 -8.75
N THR A 15 -10.28 -3.99 -7.50
CA THR A 15 -8.99 -4.51 -7.03
C THR A 15 -8.88 -6.01 -7.31
N CYS A 16 -9.98 -6.73 -7.14
CA CYS A 16 -10.05 -8.16 -7.43
C CYS A 16 -10.04 -8.50 -8.91
N GLY A 17 -10.38 -7.56 -9.79
CA GLY A 17 -10.14 -7.73 -11.23
C GLY A 17 -8.65 -7.74 -11.60
N LEU A 18 -7.80 -7.10 -10.80
CA LEU A 18 -6.35 -7.10 -10.96
C LEU A 18 -5.71 -8.35 -10.33
N LEU A 19 -6.30 -8.86 -9.25
CA LEU A 19 -5.82 -10.01 -8.49
C LEU A 19 -6.92 -11.08 -8.30
N PRO A 20 -7.45 -11.68 -9.38
CA PRO A 20 -8.64 -12.54 -9.33
C PRO A 20 -8.43 -13.81 -8.49
N ASP A 21 -7.22 -14.37 -8.52
CA ASP A 21 -6.87 -15.57 -7.73
C ASP A 21 -6.94 -15.31 -6.21
N LEU A 22 -6.75 -14.07 -5.78
CA LEU A 22 -6.77 -13.69 -4.37
C LEU A 22 -8.16 -13.37 -3.85
N CYS A 23 -9.13 -13.16 -4.74
CA CYS A 23 -10.49 -12.76 -4.42
C CYS A 23 -11.54 -13.79 -4.87
N PHE A 24 -11.12 -15.01 -5.17
CA PHE A 24 -12.02 -16.07 -5.62
C PHE A 24 -13.17 -16.36 -4.64
N GLU A 25 -12.93 -16.14 -3.34
CA GLU A 25 -13.92 -16.36 -2.28
C GLU A 25 -14.94 -15.20 -2.14
N TRP A 26 -14.69 -14.05 -2.79
CA TRP A 26 -15.54 -12.86 -2.69
C TRP A 26 -16.84 -12.95 -3.51
N ASP A 27 -16.97 -13.97 -4.37
CA ASP A 27 -18.17 -14.23 -5.18
C ASP A 27 -19.21 -15.09 -4.42
N GLU A 28 -18.82 -15.76 -3.33
CA GLU A 28 -19.70 -16.64 -2.55
C GLU A 28 -20.35 -15.91 -1.36
N LYS A 29 -21.39 -15.10 -1.59
CA LYS A 29 -22.52 -14.88 -0.65
C LYS A 29 -22.27 -14.57 0.85
N PHE A 30 -21.11 -14.16 1.31
CA PHE A 30 -20.92 -13.71 2.69
C PHE A 30 -21.06 -12.19 2.76
N GLU A 31 -22.07 -11.72 3.49
CA GLU A 31 -22.39 -10.30 3.69
C GLU A 31 -21.39 -9.58 4.64
N GLU A 32 -20.40 -10.30 5.17
CA GLU A 32 -19.47 -9.75 6.15
C GLU A 32 -18.06 -9.63 5.57
N LEU A 33 -17.45 -8.46 5.80
CA LEU A 33 -16.10 -8.03 5.41
C LEU A 33 -14.93 -8.95 5.87
N GLU A 34 -15.22 -10.15 6.36
CA GLU A 34 -14.23 -11.15 6.78
C GLU A 34 -13.43 -11.76 5.60
N ASP A 35 -13.85 -11.54 4.34
CA ASP A 35 -13.50 -12.40 3.19
C ASP A 35 -12.30 -12.00 2.31
N ASN A 36 -11.51 -10.98 2.66
CA ASN A 36 -10.30 -10.63 1.89
C ASN A 36 -8.98 -10.95 2.61
N GLN A 37 -8.98 -11.92 3.53
CA GLN A 37 -7.77 -12.30 4.28
C GLN A 37 -6.59 -12.69 3.37
N LYS A 38 -6.84 -13.30 2.21
CA LYS A 38 -5.78 -13.63 1.24
C LYS A 38 -5.17 -12.38 0.62
N LEU A 39 -6.01 -11.40 0.26
CA LEU A 39 -5.56 -10.12 -0.29
C LEU A 39 -4.78 -9.31 0.75
N ILE A 40 -5.26 -9.29 2.00
CA ILE A 40 -4.57 -8.66 3.13
C ILE A 40 -3.21 -9.34 3.37
N LYS A 41 -3.18 -10.68 3.45
CA LYS A 41 -1.92 -11.44 3.61
C LYS A 41 -0.95 -11.19 2.45
N TYR A 42 -1.44 -11.13 1.21
CA TYR A 42 -0.61 -10.78 0.05
C TYR A 42 0.02 -9.40 0.23
N TRP A 43 -0.79 -8.41 0.61
CA TRP A 43 -0.34 -7.06 0.84
C TRP A 43 0.72 -6.99 1.95
N GLU A 44 0.43 -7.53 3.13
CA GLU A 44 1.35 -7.54 4.28
C GLU A 44 2.67 -8.26 3.96
N ASN A 45 2.61 -9.43 3.32
CA ASN A 45 3.80 -10.18 2.93
C ASN A 45 4.68 -9.39 1.96
N ASN A 46 4.08 -8.70 0.99
CA ASN A 46 4.81 -7.91 0.03
C ASN A 46 5.37 -6.63 0.66
N ILE A 47 4.64 -5.96 1.57
CA ILE A 47 5.20 -4.87 2.37
C ILE A 47 6.43 -5.34 3.14
N ASN A 48 6.37 -6.48 3.83
CA ASN A 48 7.50 -7.02 4.58
C ASN A 48 8.70 -7.32 3.68
N LYS A 49 8.48 -7.84 2.45
CA LYS A 49 9.55 -8.02 1.46
C LYS A 49 10.18 -6.71 1.03
N VAL A 50 9.39 -5.66 0.77
CA VAL A 50 9.93 -4.33 0.45
C VAL A 50 10.73 -3.80 1.62
N LEU A 51 10.20 -3.85 2.85
CA LEU A 51 10.86 -3.39 4.07
C LEU A 51 12.18 -4.13 4.36
N SER A 52 12.28 -5.40 3.96
CA SER A 52 13.52 -6.19 4.09
C SER A 52 14.64 -5.72 3.16
N GLN A 53 14.31 -5.05 2.05
CA GLN A 53 15.25 -4.58 1.03
C GLN A 53 15.52 -3.08 1.13
N THR A 54 14.51 -2.31 1.51
CA THR A 54 14.62 -0.86 1.61
C THR A 54 13.78 -0.33 2.76
N LYS A 55 14.38 0.56 3.52
CA LYS A 55 13.65 1.43 4.42
C LYS A 55 13.74 2.83 3.82
N ASN A 56 13.21 3.07 2.63
CA ASN A 56 13.10 4.41 2.05
C ASN A 56 11.69 4.55 1.47
N ILE A 57 10.69 4.09 2.21
CA ILE A 57 9.30 3.99 1.75
C ILE A 57 8.35 4.64 2.75
N ILE A 58 7.23 5.11 2.23
CA ILE A 58 6.09 5.62 2.97
C ILE A 58 4.99 4.58 2.86
N THR A 59 4.51 4.08 4.00
CA THR A 59 3.39 3.14 4.07
C THR A 59 2.29 3.72 4.94
N GLY A 60 1.04 3.42 4.63
CA GLY A 60 -0.08 3.93 5.40
C GLY A 60 -1.45 3.57 4.82
N THR A 61 -2.47 4.30 5.25
CA THR A 61 -3.84 4.17 4.73
C THR A 61 -4.41 5.55 4.42
N ILE A 62 -4.90 5.81 3.20
CA ILE A 62 -5.63 7.05 2.86
C ILE A 62 -7.03 6.69 2.40
N ASN A 63 -8.06 7.30 2.99
CA ASN A 63 -9.46 7.11 2.59
C ASN A 63 -9.83 5.61 2.41
N SER A 64 -9.47 4.79 3.40
CA SER A 64 -9.65 3.33 3.42
C SER A 64 -8.77 2.51 2.46
N ARG A 65 -7.87 3.15 1.70
CA ARG A 65 -6.93 2.47 0.81
C ARG A 65 -5.57 2.33 1.45
N ALA A 66 -5.02 1.13 1.48
CA ALA A 66 -3.65 0.95 1.89
C ALA A 66 -2.70 1.42 0.79
N ILE A 67 -1.60 2.05 1.20
CA ILE A 67 -0.65 2.69 0.30
C ILE A 67 0.79 2.33 0.68
N ILE A 68 1.62 2.12 -0.33
CA ILE A 68 3.07 2.05 -0.24
C ILE A 68 3.68 2.89 -1.36
N CYS A 69 4.50 3.87 -1.04
CA CYS A 69 5.10 4.77 -2.03
C CYS A 69 6.47 5.26 -1.62
N SER A 70 7.21 5.83 -2.58
CA SER A 70 8.52 6.41 -2.30
C SER A 70 8.84 7.53 -3.30
N ALA A 71 9.78 8.38 -2.90
CA ALA A 71 10.48 9.34 -3.74
C ALA A 71 11.84 8.84 -4.25
N ASN A 72 12.32 7.71 -3.71
CA ASN A 72 13.62 7.14 -4.03
C ASN A 72 13.48 6.14 -5.18
N ASP A 73 14.22 6.36 -6.27
CA ASP A 73 14.12 5.54 -7.49
C ASP A 73 14.41 4.05 -7.26
N GLU A 74 15.32 3.72 -6.34
CA GLU A 74 15.64 2.33 -6.00
C GLU A 74 14.49 1.68 -5.23
N ALA A 75 13.92 2.39 -4.26
CA ALA A 75 12.74 1.92 -3.53
C ALA A 75 11.51 1.78 -4.45
N ILE A 76 11.31 2.69 -5.40
CA ILE A 76 10.24 2.60 -6.40
C ILE A 76 10.40 1.33 -7.26
N LYS A 77 11.63 0.99 -7.66
CA LYS A 77 11.91 -0.25 -8.40
C LYS A 77 11.59 -1.48 -7.56
N ILE A 78 12.02 -1.52 -6.29
CA ILE A 78 11.73 -2.64 -5.37
C ILE A 78 10.22 -2.81 -5.18
N ILE A 79 9.47 -1.71 -5.02
CA ILE A 79 8.00 -1.74 -4.92
C ILE A 79 7.42 -2.35 -6.19
N LYS A 80 7.84 -1.86 -7.38
CA LYS A 80 7.36 -2.35 -8.66
C LYS A 80 7.65 -3.83 -8.89
N GLU A 81 8.84 -4.29 -8.52
CA GLU A 81 9.24 -5.70 -8.68
C GLU A 81 8.48 -6.61 -7.70
N THR A 82 8.26 -6.14 -6.47
CA THR A 82 7.54 -6.90 -5.44
C THR A 82 6.05 -7.02 -5.76
N PHE A 83 5.44 -5.96 -6.27
CA PHE A 83 4.04 -5.90 -6.67
C PHE A 83 3.90 -5.84 -8.19
N LYS A 84 4.56 -6.76 -8.89
CA LYS A 84 4.60 -6.82 -10.36
C LYS A 84 3.23 -6.86 -11.04
N ASP A 85 2.21 -7.32 -10.32
CA ASP A 85 0.84 -7.52 -10.81
C ASP A 85 -0.02 -6.26 -10.62
N LEU A 86 0.51 -5.22 -9.94
CA LEU A 86 -0.17 -3.96 -9.69
C LEU A 86 0.54 -2.80 -10.39
N GLU A 87 -0.25 -1.82 -10.85
CA GLU A 87 0.30 -0.66 -11.52
C GLU A 87 0.83 0.38 -10.53
N LEU A 88 1.95 1.01 -10.88
CA LEU A 88 2.46 2.17 -10.15
C LEU A 88 1.56 3.38 -10.43
N SER A 89 1.01 3.96 -9.37
CA SER A 89 0.31 5.23 -9.39
C SER A 89 1.21 6.36 -8.89
N THR A 90 0.90 7.58 -9.33
CA THR A 90 1.51 8.80 -8.79
C THR A 90 0.62 9.30 -7.65
N ILE A 91 1.21 9.56 -6.50
CA ILE A 91 0.51 9.99 -5.29
C ILE A 91 1.04 11.35 -4.86
N SER A 92 0.13 12.25 -4.50
CA SER A 92 0.50 13.55 -3.96
C SER A 92 0.90 13.42 -2.49
N TYR A 93 2.09 13.94 -2.13
CA TYR A 93 2.52 14.02 -0.73
C TYR A 93 1.55 14.85 0.14
N GLU A 94 0.89 15.84 -0.44
CA GLU A 94 -0.06 16.68 0.28
C GLU A 94 -1.30 15.89 0.71
N GLU A 95 -1.73 14.90 -0.06
CA GLU A 95 -2.84 14.00 0.30
C GLU A 95 -2.46 13.05 1.43
N LEU A 96 -1.19 12.62 1.48
CA LEU A 96 -0.65 11.78 2.56
C LEU A 96 -0.54 12.55 3.89
N MET A 97 -0.12 13.82 3.83
CA MET A 97 0.08 14.68 5.01
C MET A 97 -1.23 15.19 5.63
N GLN A 98 -2.35 15.10 4.92
CA GLN A 98 -3.67 15.45 5.48
C GLN A 98 -4.14 14.49 6.58
N CYS A 99 -3.46 13.35 6.76
CA CYS A 99 -3.72 12.42 7.85
C CYS A 99 -2.42 12.06 8.59
N GLU A 100 -2.09 12.82 9.64
CA GLU A 100 -0.88 12.64 10.46
C GLU A 100 -0.78 11.24 11.12
N SER A 101 -1.92 10.58 11.39
CA SER A 101 -1.97 9.24 11.99
C SER A 101 -1.98 8.09 10.97
N CYS A 102 -2.04 8.40 9.68
CA CYS A 102 -2.20 7.40 8.64
C CYS A 102 -0.88 6.78 8.17
N LEU A 103 0.26 7.43 8.45
CA LEU A 103 1.57 7.01 7.98
C LEU A 103 2.29 6.17 9.05
N SER A 104 2.85 5.03 8.66
CA SER A 104 3.68 4.20 9.55
C SER A 104 5.17 4.56 9.45
N HIS A 105 5.62 5.03 8.28
CA HIS A 105 6.98 5.49 8.03
C HIS A 105 6.98 6.68 7.06
N ASN A 106 7.82 7.69 7.31
CA ASN A 106 7.99 8.85 6.44
C ASN A 106 9.48 9.14 6.29
N TYR A 107 10.03 8.91 5.10
CA TYR A 107 11.43 9.20 4.78
C TYR A 107 11.67 10.64 4.30
N LEU A 108 10.61 11.43 4.17
CA LEU A 108 10.67 12.83 3.77
C LEU A 108 10.64 13.79 4.95
N ASP A 109 10.35 13.27 6.14
CA ASP A 109 10.35 14.01 7.37
C ASP A 109 11.36 13.39 8.35
N ASN A 110 12.50 14.08 8.52
CA ASN A 110 13.55 13.68 9.46
C ASN A 110 13.09 13.77 10.94
N ASP A 111 11.91 14.34 11.20
CA ASP A 111 11.29 14.44 12.52
C ASP A 111 10.07 13.51 12.67
N PHE A 112 9.80 12.65 11.68
CA PHE A 112 8.72 11.66 11.78
C PHE A 112 8.98 10.71 12.96
N ASN A 113 8.13 10.78 13.99
CA ASN A 113 8.27 10.15 15.31
C ASN A 113 9.37 10.70 16.25
N LYS A 114 9.76 11.98 16.17
CA LYS A 114 10.64 12.56 17.22
C LYS A 114 9.93 12.92 18.53
N GLU A 115 8.60 12.95 18.57
CA GLU A 115 7.88 13.14 19.83
C GLU A 115 6.68 12.21 19.92
N LYS A 116 6.87 11.10 20.63
CA LYS A 116 6.03 10.77 21.78
C LYS A 116 6.85 10.01 22.83
#